data_AF-A0A7S3SDZ9-F1
#
_entry.id   AF-A0A7S3SDZ9-F1
#
_cell.length_a   1.000
_cell.length_b   1.000
_cell.length_c   1.000
_cell.angle_alpha   90.00
_cell.angle_beta   90.00
_cell.angle_gamma   90.00
#
_symmetry.space_group_name_H-M   'P 1'
#
loop_
_entity.id
_entity.type
_entity.pdbx_description
1 polymer ?
#
loop_
_entity_poly.entity_id
_entity_poly.type
_entity_poly.pdbx_seq_one_letter_code
_entity_poly.pdbx_strand_id
1 'polypeptide(L)'
;MSEQRLAIVKHAFSKLSNGASMISFEDLVQKYNAPAHPRVHAREKKAETVFQNFVEGMGSKGENGMISEGAFVDYYADLNCVLPQEKESYFIDVVLKTWGLNANVANVPASRLAELEDIIFEKIRQRTHGADDEGKTVRRIFKHFDLDGYGTIEPKEFRKALETIGCLFKDHEIDAIFRKYDKDNNGKLDYEEFSNWFAIKGSGNNPNVNPVFGIKREPPHQVLKKVLDKLKARGAHGIRGLGIVFRRMDNNGDKRMDRTEFMWGLKENGHDLSPSEFERIFKYFDKNNDGKISYDEFLVGLRGDMNERRLNLVGLAFKKLDNTGDGLVTLEDIANRYDVSFHPKFKSGEMSKNDILLEFMAQWDKKQADGKVTPEEFVEYYRDVSASIDDDDYFELMIRNAWHIEGGDGACANSSIPRHLVTDAQ
;
A
#
# COMPACT_ATOMS: atom_id res chain seq x y z
N MET A 1 -9.80 -2.22 -35.41
CA MET A 1 -10.05 -2.93 -34.13
C MET A 1 -8.93 -2.56 -33.17
N SER A 2 -9.20 -2.33 -31.87
CA SER A 2 -8.14 -2.07 -30.87
C SER A 2 -7.26 -3.31 -30.65
N GLU A 3 -6.05 -3.13 -30.12
CA GLU A 3 -5.14 -4.25 -29.80
C GLU A 3 -5.79 -5.23 -28.82
N GLN A 4 -6.55 -4.74 -27.84
CA GLN A 4 -7.25 -5.55 -26.86
C GLN A 4 -8.35 -6.42 -27.50
N ARG A 5 -9.16 -5.84 -28.39
CA ARG A 5 -10.20 -6.59 -29.11
C ARG A 5 -9.59 -7.68 -30.00
N LEU A 6 -8.48 -7.37 -30.69
CA LEU A 6 -7.75 -8.34 -31.51
C LEU A 6 -7.20 -9.49 -30.66
N ALA A 7 -6.58 -9.19 -29.51
CA ALA A 7 -6.04 -10.20 -28.60
C ALA A 7 -7.11 -11.17 -28.10
N ILE A 8 -8.30 -10.66 -27.78
CA ILE A 8 -9.43 -11.47 -27.31
C ILE A 8 -9.98 -12.38 -28.40
N VAL A 9 -10.10 -11.89 -29.63
CA VAL A 9 -10.55 -12.70 -30.77
C VAL A 9 -9.56 -13.82 -31.09
N LYS A 10 -8.26 -13.51 -31.10
CA LYS A 10 -7.20 -14.53 -31.28
C LYS A 10 -7.18 -15.56 -30.16
N HIS A 11 -7.36 -15.12 -28.92
CA HIS A 11 -7.46 -16.01 -27.77
C HIS A 11 -8.66 -16.96 -27.89
N ALA A 12 -9.83 -16.42 -28.28
CA ALA A 12 -11.02 -17.24 -28.51
C ALA A 12 -10.78 -18.28 -29.60
N PHE A 13 -10.19 -17.90 -30.73
CA PHE A 13 -9.84 -18.83 -31.80
C PHE A 13 -8.91 -19.95 -31.29
N SER A 14 -7.81 -19.59 -30.63
CA SER A 14 -6.84 -20.55 -30.08
C SER A 14 -7.49 -21.56 -29.12
N LYS A 15 -8.43 -21.11 -28.28
CA LYS A 15 -9.19 -21.99 -27.38
C LYS A 15 -10.18 -22.89 -28.10
N LEU A 16 -10.88 -22.37 -29.11
CA LEU A 16 -11.83 -23.14 -29.89
C LEU A 16 -11.14 -24.21 -30.74
N SER A 17 -9.97 -23.89 -31.31
CA SER A 17 -9.17 -24.76 -32.17
C SER A 17 -8.21 -25.68 -31.39
N ASN A 18 -8.17 -25.60 -30.06
CA ASN A 18 -7.18 -26.29 -29.22
C ASN A 18 -5.73 -26.03 -29.68
N GLY A 19 -5.43 -24.81 -30.13
CA GLY A 19 -4.11 -24.42 -30.63
C GLY A 19 -3.81 -24.81 -32.08
N ALA A 20 -4.76 -25.43 -32.79
CA ALA A 20 -4.61 -25.71 -34.22
C ALA A 20 -4.72 -24.43 -35.07
N SER A 21 -4.08 -24.45 -36.24
CA SER A 21 -4.10 -23.33 -37.20
C SER A 21 -5.45 -23.18 -37.93
N MET A 22 -6.29 -24.22 -37.90
CA MET A 22 -7.61 -24.25 -38.51
C MET A 22 -8.58 -25.04 -37.65
N ILE A 23 -9.87 -24.72 -37.76
CA ILE A 23 -10.99 -25.43 -37.13
C ILE A 23 -12.09 -25.67 -38.17
N SER A 24 -12.81 -26.80 -38.07
CA SER A 24 -13.93 -27.02 -38.99
C SER A 24 -15.06 -26.02 -38.69
N PHE A 25 -15.74 -25.58 -39.74
CA PHE A 25 -16.90 -24.70 -39.58
C PHE A 25 -18.02 -25.40 -38.80
N GLU A 26 -18.19 -26.71 -38.98
CA GLU A 26 -19.17 -27.50 -38.26
C GLU A 26 -18.90 -27.52 -36.74
N ASP A 27 -17.64 -27.67 -36.32
CA ASP A 27 -17.26 -27.60 -34.90
C ASP A 27 -17.56 -26.22 -34.30
N LEU A 28 -17.33 -25.14 -35.05
CA LEU A 28 -17.66 -23.79 -34.59
C LEU A 28 -19.17 -23.61 -34.44
N VAL A 29 -19.96 -24.11 -35.38
CA VAL A 29 -21.43 -24.06 -35.33
C VAL A 29 -21.97 -24.80 -34.12
N GLN A 30 -21.43 -25.97 -33.79
CA GLN A 30 -21.82 -26.74 -32.60
C GLN A 30 -21.46 -26.05 -31.29
N LYS A 31 -20.34 -25.31 -31.25
CA LYS A 31 -19.85 -24.62 -30.04
C LYS A 31 -20.47 -23.24 -29.82
N TYR A 32 -21.14 -22.65 -30.81
CA TYR A 32 -21.63 -21.27 -30.73
C TYR A 32 -22.89 -21.14 -29.85
N ASN A 33 -22.76 -20.40 -28.75
CA ASN A 33 -23.83 -20.16 -27.77
C ASN A 33 -24.57 -18.84 -28.07
N ALA A 34 -25.48 -18.87 -29.03
CA ALA A 34 -26.31 -17.72 -29.38
C ALA A 34 -27.17 -17.18 -28.20
N PRO A 35 -27.77 -18.02 -27.32
CA PRO A 35 -28.49 -17.54 -26.14
C PRO A 35 -27.68 -16.64 -25.21
N ALA A 36 -26.37 -16.84 -25.12
CA ALA A 36 -25.47 -16.04 -24.28
C ALA A 36 -25.07 -14.69 -24.90
N HIS A 37 -25.48 -14.40 -26.14
CA HIS A 37 -25.16 -13.13 -26.78
C HIS A 37 -25.79 -11.94 -26.00
N PRO A 38 -25.07 -10.83 -25.75
CA PRO A 38 -25.57 -9.71 -24.94
C PRO A 38 -26.93 -9.15 -25.37
N ARG A 39 -27.19 -9.04 -26.67
CA ARG A 39 -28.50 -8.58 -27.21
C ARG A 39 -29.64 -9.59 -27.03
N VAL A 40 -29.32 -10.88 -26.90
CA VAL A 40 -30.32 -11.91 -26.60
C VAL A 40 -30.65 -11.86 -25.12
N HIS A 41 -29.62 -11.77 -24.27
CA HIS A 41 -29.77 -11.57 -22.83
C HIS A 41 -30.55 -10.28 -22.50
N ALA A 42 -30.28 -9.19 -23.21
CA ALA A 42 -31.01 -7.92 -23.10
C ALA A 42 -32.39 -7.91 -23.77
N ARG A 43 -32.84 -9.05 -24.35
CA ARG A 43 -34.12 -9.24 -25.05
C ARG A 43 -34.33 -8.32 -26.26
N GLU A 44 -33.25 -7.81 -26.86
CA GLU A 44 -33.28 -6.97 -28.06
C GLU A 44 -33.32 -7.79 -29.36
N LYS A 45 -32.82 -9.03 -29.33
CA LYS A 45 -32.79 -9.96 -30.48
C LYS A 45 -33.15 -11.38 -30.04
N LYS A 46 -33.70 -12.16 -30.96
CA LYS A 46 -33.91 -13.60 -30.78
C LYS A 46 -32.60 -14.37 -30.99
N ALA A 47 -32.43 -15.48 -30.27
CA ALA A 47 -31.24 -16.33 -30.36
C ALA A 47 -31.06 -16.91 -31.76
N GLU A 48 -32.16 -17.32 -32.40
CA GLU A 48 -32.17 -17.89 -33.76
C GLU A 48 -31.64 -16.88 -34.78
N THR A 49 -32.03 -15.61 -34.65
CA THR A 49 -31.56 -14.53 -35.53
C THR A 49 -30.06 -14.28 -35.34
N VAL A 50 -29.56 -14.31 -34.10
CA VAL A 50 -28.11 -14.13 -33.84
C VAL A 50 -27.32 -15.31 -34.37
N PHE A 51 -27.82 -16.53 -34.20
CA PHE A 51 -27.21 -17.75 -34.72
C PHE A 51 -27.13 -17.74 -36.25
N GLN A 52 -28.23 -17.41 -36.93
CA GLN A 52 -28.28 -17.36 -38.39
C GLN A 52 -27.28 -16.35 -38.97
N ASN A 53 -27.20 -15.14 -38.38
CA ASN A 53 -26.22 -14.13 -38.78
C ASN A 53 -24.77 -14.62 -38.61
N PHE A 54 -24.49 -15.39 -37.55
CA PHE A 54 -23.16 -15.99 -37.35
C PHE A 54 -22.86 -17.03 -38.45
N VAL A 55 -23.79 -17.94 -38.73
CA VAL A 55 -23.63 -18.99 -39.75
C VAL A 55 -23.40 -18.39 -41.14
N GLU A 56 -24.20 -17.40 -41.53
CA GLU A 56 -24.06 -16.72 -42.83
C GLU A 56 -22.74 -15.94 -42.92
N GLY A 57 -22.41 -15.18 -41.87
CA GLY A 57 -21.21 -14.36 -41.84
C GLY A 57 -19.92 -15.19 -41.83
N MET A 58 -19.80 -16.14 -40.91
CA MET A 58 -18.60 -16.97 -40.76
C MET A 58 -18.49 -18.03 -41.86
N GLY A 59 -19.61 -18.60 -42.33
CA GLY A 59 -19.61 -19.59 -43.40
C GLY A 59 -19.08 -19.05 -44.73
N SER A 60 -19.27 -17.76 -45.00
CA SER A 60 -18.74 -17.09 -46.20
C SER A 60 -17.22 -16.86 -46.17
N LYS A 61 -16.59 -16.99 -45.00
CA LYS A 61 -15.15 -16.71 -44.79
C LYS A 61 -14.29 -17.97 -44.77
N GLY A 62 -14.90 -19.16 -44.81
CA GLY A 62 -14.20 -20.44 -44.80
C GLY A 62 -13.76 -20.93 -46.18
N GLU A 63 -12.67 -21.68 -46.22
CA GLU A 63 -12.21 -22.39 -47.41
C GLU A 63 -12.39 -23.90 -47.18
N ASN A 64 -13.09 -24.59 -48.08
CA ASN A 64 -13.34 -26.03 -48.01
C ASN A 64 -13.94 -26.51 -46.67
N GLY A 65 -14.76 -25.68 -46.01
CA GLY A 65 -15.38 -25.99 -44.71
C GLY A 65 -14.45 -25.81 -43.50
N MET A 66 -13.25 -25.26 -43.70
CA MET A 66 -12.29 -24.95 -42.64
C MET A 66 -12.19 -23.43 -42.43
N ILE A 67 -12.07 -23.02 -41.17
CA ILE A 67 -11.90 -21.63 -40.75
C ILE A 67 -10.47 -21.46 -40.21
N SER A 68 -9.72 -20.54 -40.80
CA SER A 68 -8.40 -20.12 -40.31
C SER A 68 -8.51 -19.03 -39.25
N GLU A 69 -7.43 -18.79 -38.49
CA GLU A 69 -7.38 -17.64 -37.55
C GLU A 69 -7.68 -16.32 -38.25
N GLY A 70 -7.14 -16.12 -39.47
CA GLY A 70 -7.39 -14.93 -40.28
C GLY A 70 -8.86 -14.75 -40.61
N ALA A 71 -9.52 -15.80 -41.11
CA ALA A 71 -10.94 -15.77 -41.43
C ALA A 71 -11.83 -15.46 -40.20
N PHE A 72 -11.47 -16.03 -39.04
CA PHE A 72 -12.17 -15.79 -37.78
C PHE A 72 -11.97 -14.35 -37.28
N VAL A 73 -10.74 -13.82 -37.40
CA VAL A 73 -10.42 -12.42 -37.08
C VAL A 73 -11.18 -11.47 -38.01
N ASP A 74 -11.25 -11.76 -39.30
CA ASP A 74 -11.95 -10.94 -40.29
C ASP A 74 -13.45 -10.86 -40.02
N TYR A 75 -14.09 -11.97 -39.63
CA TYR A 75 -15.49 -11.96 -39.20
C TYR A 75 -15.74 -10.98 -38.04
N TYR A 76 -14.88 -10.99 -37.03
CA TYR A 76 -15.01 -10.08 -35.89
C TYR A 76 -14.56 -8.65 -36.21
N ALA A 77 -13.68 -8.45 -37.20
CA ALA A 77 -13.34 -7.14 -37.73
C ALA A 77 -14.54 -6.50 -38.44
N ASP A 78 -15.28 -7.27 -39.24
CA ASP A 78 -16.53 -6.83 -39.88
C ASP A 78 -17.58 -6.46 -38.83
N LEU A 79 -17.75 -7.30 -37.79
CA LEU A 79 -18.65 -7.02 -36.67
C LEU A 79 -18.22 -5.76 -35.88
N ASN A 80 -16.90 -5.56 -35.72
CA ASN A 80 -16.33 -4.40 -35.04
C ASN A 80 -16.64 -3.08 -35.77
N CYS A 81 -16.75 -3.07 -37.10
CA CYS A 81 -17.09 -1.88 -37.89
C CYS A 81 -18.51 -1.36 -37.63
N VAL A 82 -19.41 -2.22 -37.20
CA VAL A 82 -20.83 -1.90 -36.95
C VAL A 82 -21.08 -1.52 -35.47
N LEU A 83 -20.06 -1.62 -34.62
CA LEU A 83 -20.16 -1.35 -33.18
C LEU A 83 -19.50 -0.02 -32.81
N PRO A 84 -20.12 0.78 -31.92
CA PRO A 84 -19.52 2.02 -31.43
C PRO A 84 -18.14 1.76 -30.81
N GLN A 85 -17.15 2.59 -31.14
CA GLN A 85 -15.78 2.45 -30.64
C GLN A 85 -15.70 2.53 -29.11
N GLU A 86 -16.55 3.35 -28.49
CA GLU A 86 -16.59 3.59 -27.04
C GLU A 86 -17.07 2.40 -26.20
N LYS A 87 -17.65 1.36 -26.83
CA LYS A 87 -18.22 0.19 -26.13
C LYS A 87 -17.30 -1.02 -26.18
N GLU A 88 -16.09 -0.88 -25.61
CA GLU A 88 -15.08 -1.94 -25.59
C GLU A 88 -15.54 -3.17 -24.78
N SER A 89 -16.10 -2.95 -23.59
CA SER A 89 -16.68 -4.02 -22.76
C SER A 89 -17.77 -4.82 -23.48
N TYR A 90 -18.59 -4.16 -24.29
CA TYR A 90 -19.65 -4.82 -25.05
C TYR A 90 -19.09 -5.75 -26.13
N PHE A 91 -18.07 -5.32 -26.89
CA PHE A 91 -17.44 -6.18 -27.90
C PHE A 91 -16.83 -7.43 -27.25
N ILE A 92 -16.12 -7.23 -26.14
CA ILE A 92 -15.50 -8.30 -25.37
C ILE A 92 -16.54 -9.31 -24.89
N ASP A 93 -17.66 -8.82 -24.35
CA ASP A 93 -18.79 -9.65 -23.94
C ASP A 93 -19.41 -10.44 -25.10
N VAL A 94 -19.54 -9.82 -26.29
CA VAL A 94 -20.05 -10.52 -27.48
C VAL A 94 -19.16 -11.72 -27.82
N VAL A 95 -17.84 -11.53 -27.90
CA VAL A 95 -16.90 -12.62 -28.24
C VAL A 95 -16.94 -13.69 -27.15
N LEU A 96 -16.72 -13.31 -25.89
CA LEU A 96 -16.49 -14.29 -24.84
C LEU A 96 -17.75 -15.06 -24.44
N LYS A 97 -18.88 -14.37 -24.25
CA LYS A 97 -20.12 -15.03 -23.81
C LYS A 97 -20.67 -15.97 -24.87
N THR A 98 -20.58 -15.60 -26.15
CA THR A 98 -21.06 -16.47 -27.25
C THR A 98 -20.21 -17.74 -27.43
N TRP A 99 -18.99 -17.77 -26.89
CA TRP A 99 -18.15 -18.97 -26.89
C TRP A 99 -18.06 -19.65 -25.52
N GLY A 100 -18.82 -19.19 -24.52
CA GLY A 100 -18.72 -19.70 -23.15
C GLY A 100 -17.32 -19.53 -22.54
N LEU A 101 -16.55 -18.58 -23.06
CA LEU A 101 -15.22 -18.25 -22.58
C LEU A 101 -15.37 -17.19 -21.49
N ASN A 102 -14.61 -17.33 -20.41
CA ASN A 102 -14.52 -16.29 -19.40
C ASN A 102 -13.51 -15.23 -19.87
N ALA A 103 -13.74 -13.97 -19.46
CA ALA A 103 -12.87 -12.82 -19.74
C ALA A 103 -11.55 -12.92 -19.00
N ASN A 104 -10.78 -13.93 -19.37
CA ASN A 104 -9.45 -14.21 -18.89
C ASN A 104 -8.41 -13.45 -19.72
N VAL A 105 -8.83 -12.30 -20.25
CA VAL A 105 -8.01 -11.34 -20.98
C VAL A 105 -8.46 -9.91 -20.62
N ALA A 106 -8.82 -9.66 -19.35
CA ALA A 106 -8.28 -8.45 -18.75
C ALA A 106 -6.78 -8.75 -18.65
N ASN A 107 -6.01 -8.35 -19.67
CA ASN A 107 -4.57 -8.53 -19.67
C ASN A 107 -4.05 -7.67 -18.52
N VAL A 108 -3.99 -8.25 -17.31
CA VAL A 108 -3.38 -7.61 -16.15
C VAL A 108 -1.93 -7.44 -16.58
N PRO A 109 -1.45 -6.19 -16.77
CA PRO A 109 -0.11 -5.98 -17.29
C PRO A 109 0.90 -6.74 -16.43
N ALA A 110 1.96 -7.27 -17.02
CA ALA A 110 2.96 -8.05 -16.29
C ALA A 110 3.53 -7.26 -15.08
N SER A 111 3.62 -5.93 -15.20
CA SER A 111 3.95 -5.02 -14.10
C SER A 111 2.93 -5.08 -12.96
N ARG A 112 1.63 -5.01 -13.27
CA ARG A 112 0.55 -5.09 -12.29
C ARG A 112 0.47 -6.47 -11.64
N LEU A 113 0.70 -7.55 -12.38
CA LEU A 113 0.82 -8.89 -11.79
C LEU A 113 1.99 -8.97 -10.82
N ALA A 114 3.15 -8.41 -11.17
CA ALA A 114 4.30 -8.37 -10.28
C ALA A 114 4.01 -7.56 -9.00
N GLU A 115 3.35 -6.40 -9.11
CA GLU A 115 2.92 -5.59 -7.96
C GLU A 115 1.98 -6.37 -7.03
N LEU A 116 0.97 -7.05 -7.59
CA LEU A 116 0.01 -7.83 -6.81
C LEU A 116 0.72 -8.97 -6.06
N GLU A 117 1.66 -9.64 -6.70
CA GLU A 117 2.46 -10.68 -6.05
C GLU A 117 3.34 -10.12 -4.94
N ASP A 118 3.88 -8.93 -5.10
CA ASP A 118 4.70 -8.27 -4.09
C ASP A 118 3.85 -7.84 -2.89
N ILE A 119 2.62 -7.38 -3.13
CA ILE A 119 1.64 -7.08 -2.06
C ILE A 119 1.30 -8.35 -1.28
N ILE A 120 0.96 -9.45 -1.97
CA ILE A 120 0.64 -10.73 -1.33
C ILE A 120 1.83 -11.23 -0.50
N PHE A 121 3.03 -11.20 -1.09
CA PHE A 121 4.26 -11.64 -0.44
C PHE A 121 4.56 -10.81 0.81
N GLU A 122 4.41 -9.49 0.75
CA GLU A 122 4.65 -8.62 1.90
C GLU A 122 3.64 -8.87 3.03
N LYS A 123 2.36 -9.07 2.71
CA LYS A 123 1.32 -9.38 3.72
C LYS A 123 1.58 -10.70 4.44
N ILE A 124 2.07 -11.70 3.72
CA ILE A 124 2.46 -13.00 4.29
C ILE A 124 3.71 -12.86 5.16
N ARG A 125 4.68 -12.07 4.71
CA ARG A 125 5.90 -11.79 5.46
C ARG A 125 5.59 -11.06 6.78
N GLN A 126 4.69 -10.08 6.77
CA GLN A 126 4.23 -9.37 7.97
C GLN A 126 3.59 -10.27 9.02
N ARG A 127 3.06 -11.43 8.59
CA ARG A 127 2.44 -12.45 9.47
C ARG A 127 3.38 -13.61 9.80
N THR A 128 4.60 -13.60 9.26
CA THR A 128 5.62 -14.62 9.54
C THR A 128 6.40 -14.19 10.77
N HIS A 129 6.40 -15.03 11.81
CA HIS A 129 6.99 -14.69 13.11
C HIS A 129 7.92 -15.80 13.61
N GLY A 130 8.93 -15.42 14.40
CA GLY A 130 9.81 -16.37 15.07
C GLY A 130 10.66 -17.19 14.10
N ALA A 131 10.63 -18.51 14.24
CA ALA A 131 11.41 -19.46 13.44
C ALA A 131 10.68 -19.94 12.17
N ASP A 132 9.50 -19.39 11.89
CA ASP A 132 8.75 -19.72 10.67
C ASP A 132 9.37 -19.02 9.45
N ASP A 133 9.32 -19.69 8.31
CA ASP A 133 9.60 -19.12 7.00
C ASP A 133 8.28 -18.79 6.28
N GLU A 134 8.35 -17.94 5.25
CA GLU A 134 7.17 -17.48 4.52
C GLU A 134 6.39 -18.66 3.90
N GLY A 135 7.08 -19.75 3.55
CA GLY A 135 6.46 -20.99 3.05
C GLY A 135 5.66 -21.73 4.12
N LYS A 136 6.17 -21.82 5.35
CA LYS A 136 5.45 -22.39 6.50
C LYS A 136 4.25 -21.55 6.92
N THR A 137 4.39 -20.22 6.94
CA THR A 137 3.28 -19.29 7.24
C THR A 137 2.18 -19.43 6.20
N VAL A 138 2.54 -19.46 4.92
CA VAL A 138 1.63 -19.75 3.81
C VAL A 138 0.94 -21.09 4.02
N ARG A 139 1.69 -22.17 4.19
CA ARG A 139 1.11 -23.50 4.36
C ARG A 139 0.12 -23.53 5.52
N ARG A 140 0.36 -22.82 6.61
CA ARG A 140 -0.56 -22.71 7.75
C ARG A 140 -1.84 -21.96 7.39
N ILE A 141 -1.71 -20.81 6.74
CA ILE A 141 -2.86 -19.98 6.32
C ILE A 141 -3.73 -20.78 5.35
N PHE A 142 -3.13 -21.41 4.35
CA PHE A 142 -3.88 -22.14 3.33
C PHE A 142 -4.45 -23.47 3.84
N LYS A 143 -3.76 -24.17 4.75
CA LYS A 143 -4.32 -25.33 5.46
C LYS A 143 -5.56 -24.98 6.29
N HIS A 144 -5.71 -23.71 6.70
CA HIS A 144 -6.93 -23.27 7.36
C HIS A 144 -8.12 -23.14 6.40
N PHE A 145 -7.87 -22.98 5.09
CA PHE A 145 -8.90 -22.83 4.04
C PHE A 145 -9.14 -24.09 3.22
N ASP A 146 -8.16 -25.00 3.16
CA ASP A 146 -8.24 -26.38 2.67
C ASP A 146 -9.06 -27.23 3.67
N LEU A 147 -10.38 -26.97 3.70
CA LEU A 147 -11.31 -27.56 4.66
C LEU A 147 -11.51 -29.07 4.44
N ASP A 148 -11.25 -29.54 3.22
CA ASP A 148 -11.39 -30.92 2.81
C ASP A 148 -10.06 -31.71 2.90
N GLY A 149 -8.92 -31.02 3.06
CA GLY A 149 -7.63 -31.60 3.43
C GLY A 149 -6.94 -32.36 2.30
N TYR A 150 -7.35 -32.13 1.06
CA TYR A 150 -6.75 -32.79 -0.12
C TYR A 150 -5.41 -32.19 -0.54
N GLY A 151 -5.05 -31.05 0.03
CA GLY A 151 -3.78 -30.40 -0.25
C GLY A 151 -3.76 -29.53 -1.50
N THR A 152 -4.94 -29.12 -1.94
CA THR A 152 -5.18 -28.29 -3.12
C THR A 152 -6.15 -27.17 -2.78
N ILE A 153 -5.97 -26.00 -3.37
CA ILE A 153 -6.81 -24.82 -3.12
C ILE A 153 -7.62 -24.51 -4.39
N GLU A 154 -8.93 -24.42 -4.24
CA GLU A 154 -9.82 -23.98 -5.32
C GLU A 154 -9.84 -22.44 -5.45
N PRO A 155 -10.23 -21.87 -6.61
CA PRO A 155 -10.24 -20.41 -6.82
C PRO A 155 -11.03 -19.62 -5.76
N LYS A 156 -12.13 -20.20 -5.26
CA LYS A 156 -12.97 -19.59 -4.22
C LYS A 156 -12.28 -19.56 -2.85
N GLU A 157 -11.48 -20.58 -2.55
CA GLU A 157 -10.73 -20.71 -1.31
C GLU A 157 -9.49 -19.81 -1.35
N PHE A 158 -8.83 -19.76 -2.52
CA PHE A 158 -7.72 -18.84 -2.77
C PHE A 158 -8.12 -17.38 -2.50
N ARG A 159 -9.29 -16.96 -2.99
CA ARG A 159 -9.86 -15.64 -2.72
C ARG A 159 -10.04 -15.37 -1.22
N LYS A 160 -10.69 -16.27 -0.50
CA LYS A 160 -10.92 -16.12 0.95
C LYS A 160 -9.60 -16.06 1.73
N ALA A 161 -8.60 -16.83 1.31
CA ALA A 161 -7.28 -16.80 1.90
C ALA A 161 -6.60 -15.43 1.70
N LEU A 162 -6.69 -14.86 0.49
CA LEU A 162 -6.17 -13.51 0.19
C LEU A 162 -6.88 -12.42 1.01
N GLU A 163 -8.20 -12.48 1.14
CA GLU A 163 -8.97 -11.56 1.97
C GLU A 163 -8.54 -11.64 3.44
N THR A 164 -8.32 -12.85 3.95
CA THR A 164 -7.90 -13.10 5.34
C THR A 164 -6.53 -12.53 5.65
N ILE A 165 -5.60 -12.52 4.67
CA ILE A 165 -4.29 -11.88 4.82
C ILE A 165 -4.33 -10.36 4.63
N GLY A 166 -5.48 -9.79 4.31
CA GLY A 166 -5.69 -8.36 4.11
C GLY A 166 -5.36 -7.87 2.70
N CYS A 167 -5.47 -8.76 1.70
CA CYS A 167 -5.36 -8.42 0.28
C CYS A 167 -6.76 -8.36 -0.34
N LEU A 168 -7.20 -7.16 -0.74
CA LEU A 168 -8.47 -6.93 -1.45
C LEU A 168 -8.17 -6.56 -2.90
N PHE A 169 -8.34 -7.51 -3.82
CA PHE A 169 -8.08 -7.34 -5.26
C PHE A 169 -9.35 -7.55 -6.08
N LYS A 170 -9.34 -7.11 -7.33
CA LYS A 170 -10.46 -7.32 -8.25
C LYS A 170 -10.50 -8.78 -8.71
N ASP A 171 -11.68 -9.27 -9.08
CA ASP A 171 -11.88 -10.68 -9.46
C ASP A 171 -10.94 -11.15 -10.56
N HIS A 172 -10.79 -10.35 -11.61
CA HIS A 172 -9.91 -10.67 -12.73
C HIS A 172 -8.42 -10.63 -12.36
N GLU A 173 -8.02 -9.87 -11.33
CA GLU A 173 -6.64 -9.84 -10.82
C GLU A 173 -6.33 -11.12 -10.04
N ILE A 174 -7.27 -11.56 -9.19
CA ILE A 174 -7.16 -12.82 -8.43
C ILE A 174 -7.07 -14.01 -9.38
N ASP A 175 -7.95 -14.05 -10.38
CA ASP A 175 -7.97 -15.09 -11.40
C ASP A 175 -6.69 -15.12 -12.24
N ALA A 176 -6.10 -13.94 -12.52
CA ALA A 176 -4.85 -13.84 -13.27
C ALA A 176 -3.64 -14.31 -12.46
N ILE A 177 -3.60 -14.03 -11.15
CA ILE A 177 -2.58 -14.57 -10.23
C ILE A 177 -2.74 -16.09 -10.12
N PHE A 178 -3.96 -16.58 -9.92
CA PHE A 178 -4.24 -18.01 -9.78
C PHE A 178 -3.71 -18.81 -11.00
N ARG A 179 -4.05 -18.38 -12.21
CA ARG A 179 -3.59 -19.04 -13.45
C ARG A 179 -2.10 -18.99 -13.69
N LYS A 180 -1.41 -17.97 -13.17
CA LYS A 180 0.04 -17.90 -13.31
C LYS A 180 0.74 -19.04 -12.55
N TYR A 181 0.11 -19.55 -11.49
CA TYR A 181 0.67 -20.56 -10.62
C TYR A 181 0.10 -21.96 -10.82
N ASP A 182 -1.08 -22.08 -11.42
CA ASP A 182 -1.69 -23.33 -11.88
C ASP A 182 -0.97 -23.80 -13.16
N LYS A 183 0.17 -24.50 -12.99
CA LYS A 183 1.08 -24.82 -14.09
C LYS A 183 0.54 -25.99 -14.92
N ASP A 184 -0.10 -26.94 -14.25
CA ASP A 184 -0.70 -28.09 -14.90
C ASP A 184 -2.11 -27.78 -15.48
N ASN A 185 -2.64 -26.58 -15.21
CA ASN A 185 -3.96 -26.10 -15.64
C ASN A 185 -5.10 -27.02 -15.18
N ASN A 186 -4.93 -27.68 -14.02
CA ASN A 186 -5.94 -28.57 -13.47
C ASN A 186 -7.09 -27.79 -12.79
N GLY A 187 -6.97 -26.46 -12.66
CA GLY A 187 -7.99 -25.58 -12.07
C GLY A 187 -7.96 -25.53 -10.54
N LYS A 188 -6.94 -26.11 -9.93
CA LYS A 188 -6.64 -26.12 -8.49
C LYS A 188 -5.16 -25.74 -8.32
N LEU A 189 -4.82 -25.11 -7.20
CA LEU A 189 -3.42 -24.86 -6.83
C LEU A 189 -3.00 -25.85 -5.78
N ASP A 190 -2.08 -26.74 -6.10
CA ASP A 190 -1.52 -27.62 -5.09
C ASP A 190 -0.50 -26.88 -4.19
N TYR A 191 -0.21 -27.44 -3.02
CA TYR A 191 0.76 -26.83 -2.10
C TYR A 191 2.17 -26.72 -2.69
N GLU A 192 2.56 -27.56 -3.64
CA GLU A 192 3.89 -27.57 -4.24
C GLU A 192 4.02 -26.46 -5.29
N GLU A 193 3.04 -26.31 -6.19
CA GLU A 193 2.90 -25.19 -7.12
C GLU A 193 2.87 -23.85 -6.38
N PHE A 194 2.09 -23.79 -5.31
CA PHE A 194 1.95 -22.58 -4.51
C PHE A 194 3.18 -22.30 -3.64
N SER A 195 3.76 -23.33 -3.01
CA SER A 195 4.98 -23.13 -2.22
C SER A 195 6.19 -22.85 -3.09
N ASN A 196 6.26 -23.38 -4.31
CA ASN A 196 7.31 -23.05 -5.27
C ASN A 196 7.31 -21.56 -5.61
N TRP A 197 6.14 -20.93 -5.72
CA TRP A 197 6.05 -19.48 -5.87
C TRP A 197 6.75 -18.72 -4.73
N PHE A 198 6.48 -19.12 -3.49
CA PHE A 198 7.13 -18.53 -2.31
C PHE A 198 8.56 -18.99 -2.11
N ALA A 199 8.95 -20.18 -2.57
CA ALA A 199 10.32 -20.66 -2.50
C ALA A 199 11.22 -19.90 -3.49
N ILE A 200 10.67 -19.50 -4.65
CA ILE A 200 11.36 -18.63 -5.60
C ILE A 200 11.54 -17.22 -5.04
N LYS A 201 10.56 -16.68 -4.29
CA LYS A 201 10.63 -15.32 -3.71
C LYS A 201 11.23 -15.27 -2.29
N GLY A 202 11.20 -16.36 -1.54
CA GLY A 202 11.48 -16.47 -0.10
C GLY A 202 12.85 -17.06 0.22
N SER A 203 13.29 -16.88 1.47
CA SER A 203 14.70 -17.05 1.87
C SER A 203 15.06 -18.43 2.42
N GLY A 204 14.09 -19.35 2.50
CA GLY A 204 14.31 -20.73 2.94
C GLY A 204 14.66 -20.94 4.41
N ASN A 205 15.07 -19.91 5.16
CA ASN A 205 15.17 -19.85 6.63
C ASN A 205 15.55 -18.39 7.01
N ASN A 206 14.60 -17.57 7.47
CA ASN A 206 14.76 -16.11 7.61
C ASN A 206 15.87 -15.74 8.63
N PRO A 207 16.79 -14.78 8.34
CA PRO A 207 16.47 -13.36 8.25
C PRO A 207 17.18 -12.60 7.08
N ASN A 208 16.41 -12.12 6.11
CA ASN A 208 16.79 -11.09 5.09
C ASN A 208 17.87 -11.42 4.02
N VAL A 209 17.59 -12.33 3.07
CA VAL A 209 18.27 -12.39 1.74
C VAL A 209 17.29 -12.87 0.65
N ASN A 210 17.38 -12.35 -0.58
CA ASN A 210 16.62 -12.81 -1.77
C ASN A 210 17.48 -13.79 -2.61
N PRO A 211 16.99 -15.00 -2.93
CA PRO A 211 17.82 -16.02 -3.58
C PRO A 211 17.95 -15.92 -5.11
N VAL A 212 17.26 -14.99 -5.79
CA VAL A 212 17.28 -14.94 -7.28
C VAL A 212 18.57 -14.34 -7.86
N PHE A 213 19.28 -13.49 -7.11
CA PHE A 213 20.38 -12.68 -7.68
C PHE A 213 21.75 -12.85 -7.01
N GLY A 214 21.86 -13.61 -5.92
CA GLY A 214 23.10 -13.67 -5.14
C GLY A 214 23.54 -12.31 -4.54
N ILE A 215 22.69 -11.28 -4.63
CA ILE A 215 22.93 -9.94 -4.10
C ILE A 215 22.42 -9.92 -2.66
N LYS A 216 23.33 -9.73 -1.69
CA LYS A 216 22.97 -9.44 -0.30
C LYS A 216 22.05 -8.23 -0.26
N ARG A 217 20.79 -8.42 0.15
CA ARG A 217 19.86 -7.31 0.35
C ARG A 217 20.07 -6.75 1.74
N GLU A 218 20.56 -5.53 1.77
CA GLU A 218 20.71 -4.81 3.02
C GLU A 218 19.34 -4.37 3.55
N PRO A 219 19.05 -4.64 4.84
CA PRO A 219 17.83 -4.19 5.48
C PRO A 219 17.74 -2.65 5.45
N PRO A 220 16.52 -2.06 5.51
CA PRO A 220 16.33 -0.62 5.39
C PRO A 220 17.26 0.20 6.29
N HIS A 221 17.48 -0.25 7.54
CA HIS A 221 18.39 0.41 8.47
C HIS A 221 19.85 0.45 8.01
N GLN A 222 20.34 -0.55 7.27
CA GLN A 222 21.70 -0.54 6.72
C GLN A 222 21.80 0.40 5.52
N VAL A 223 20.78 0.45 4.66
CA VAL A 223 20.74 1.40 3.54
C VAL A 223 20.60 2.84 4.06
N LEU A 224 19.77 3.04 5.08
CA LEU A 224 19.67 4.32 5.80
C LEU A 224 20.99 4.70 6.45
N LYS A 225 21.68 3.76 7.09
CA LYS A 225 23.01 4.02 7.65
C LYS A 225 24.00 4.48 6.57
N LYS A 226 23.99 3.87 5.38
CA LYS A 226 24.79 4.35 4.23
C LYS A 226 24.43 5.77 3.81
N VAL A 227 23.14 6.10 3.76
CA VAL A 227 22.66 7.46 3.46
C VAL A 227 23.15 8.43 4.55
N LEU A 228 22.96 8.09 5.82
CA LEU A 228 23.41 8.88 6.97
C LEU A 228 24.92 9.10 6.98
N ASP A 229 25.72 8.06 6.73
CA ASP A 229 27.18 8.12 6.76
C ASP A 229 27.73 9.01 5.63
N LYS A 230 27.14 8.95 4.42
CA LYS A 230 27.52 9.82 3.30
C LYS A 230 27.18 11.29 3.57
N LEU A 231 26.06 11.56 4.23
CA LEU A 231 25.66 12.91 4.60
C LEU A 231 26.59 13.46 5.69
N LYS A 232 26.89 12.67 6.72
CA LYS A 232 27.88 13.03 7.76
C LYS A 232 29.25 13.37 7.16
N ALA A 233 29.70 12.59 6.18
CA ALA A 233 30.98 12.83 5.51
C ALA A 233 31.04 14.17 4.73
N ARG A 234 29.90 14.75 4.34
CA ARG A 234 29.82 16.04 3.64
C ARG A 234 29.74 17.26 4.56
N GLY A 235 29.97 17.09 5.87
CA GLY A 235 29.91 18.19 6.83
C GLY A 235 28.49 18.60 7.23
N ALA A 236 27.48 17.80 6.87
CA ALA A 236 26.16 17.91 7.46
C ALA A 236 26.26 17.53 8.94
N HIS A 237 26.14 18.50 9.84
CA HIS A 237 26.06 18.26 11.27
C HIS A 237 24.75 17.51 11.59
N GLY A 238 24.80 16.18 11.56
CA GLY A 238 23.71 15.30 11.98
C GLY A 238 22.39 15.53 11.23
N ILE A 239 21.28 15.21 11.91
CA ILE A 239 19.92 15.28 11.36
C ILE A 239 19.53 16.70 10.92
N ARG A 240 20.22 17.73 11.44
CA ARG A 240 20.06 19.13 11.00
C ARG A 240 20.40 19.35 9.53
N GLY A 241 21.45 18.70 9.03
CA GLY A 241 21.78 18.76 7.61
C GLY A 241 20.77 18.01 6.74
N LEU A 242 20.17 16.94 7.28
CA LEU A 242 19.04 16.25 6.64
C LEU A 242 17.81 17.15 6.55
N GLY A 243 17.41 17.85 7.61
CA GLY A 243 16.29 18.80 7.53
C GLY A 243 16.47 19.91 6.48
N ILE A 244 17.71 20.37 6.25
CA ILE A 244 18.04 21.36 5.21
C ILE A 244 17.96 20.75 3.82
N VAL A 245 18.50 19.55 3.66
CA VAL A 245 18.44 18.78 2.41
C VAL A 245 16.98 18.52 2.02
N PHE A 246 16.16 18.12 2.98
CA PHE A 246 14.73 17.81 2.78
C PHE A 246 13.91 19.05 2.40
N ARG A 247 14.20 20.19 3.03
CA ARG A 247 13.58 21.47 2.64
C ARG A 247 13.95 21.92 1.23
N ARG A 248 15.09 21.48 0.69
CA ARG A 248 15.48 21.75 -0.70
C ARG A 248 14.86 20.77 -1.70
N MET A 249 14.49 19.57 -1.26
CA MET A 249 13.84 18.56 -2.09
C MET A 249 12.35 18.85 -2.32
N ASP A 250 11.71 19.52 -1.35
CA ASP A 250 10.33 19.98 -1.42
C ASP A 250 10.21 21.18 -2.39
N ASN A 251 10.22 20.88 -3.70
CA ASN A 251 10.19 21.87 -4.77
C ASN A 251 8.82 22.57 -4.88
N ASN A 252 7.76 21.90 -4.45
CA ASN A 252 6.39 22.39 -4.57
C ASN A 252 5.90 23.09 -3.28
N GLY A 253 6.64 22.95 -2.16
CA GLY A 253 6.35 23.58 -0.87
C GLY A 253 5.20 22.94 -0.09
N ASP A 254 4.74 21.74 -0.47
CA ASP A 254 3.62 21.04 0.15
C ASP A 254 4.00 20.31 1.44
N LYS A 255 5.28 20.40 1.86
CA LYS A 255 5.86 19.77 3.06
C LYS A 255 5.78 18.24 3.03
N ARG A 256 5.53 17.66 1.86
CA ARG A 256 5.54 16.24 1.58
C ARG A 256 6.50 16.00 0.41
N MET A 257 6.98 14.78 0.27
CA MET A 257 7.79 14.42 -0.89
C MET A 257 7.15 13.25 -1.57
N ASP A 258 6.85 13.41 -2.86
CA ASP A 258 6.51 12.28 -3.69
C ASP A 258 7.75 11.40 -4.00
N ARG A 259 7.52 10.27 -4.65
CA ARG A 259 8.59 9.34 -5.05
C ARG A 259 9.67 10.01 -5.89
N THR A 260 9.29 10.93 -6.77
CA THR A 260 10.21 11.59 -7.70
C THR A 260 11.08 12.57 -6.94
N GLU A 261 10.48 13.40 -6.08
CA GLU A 261 11.18 14.37 -5.24
C GLU A 261 12.16 13.70 -4.29
N PHE A 262 11.75 12.61 -3.63
CA PHE A 262 12.63 11.85 -2.74
C PHE A 262 13.80 11.18 -3.49
N MET A 263 13.54 10.62 -4.68
CA MET A 263 14.57 9.99 -5.52
C MET A 263 15.60 11.01 -6.01
N TRP A 264 15.13 12.12 -6.59
CA TRP A 264 16.00 13.20 -7.06
C TRP A 264 16.79 13.80 -5.92
N GLY A 265 16.14 14.03 -4.78
CA GLY A 265 16.80 14.52 -3.59
C GLY A 265 17.97 13.63 -3.17
N LEU A 266 17.76 12.32 -3.06
CA LEU A 266 18.84 11.40 -2.69
C LEU A 266 19.96 11.42 -3.74
N LYS A 267 19.61 11.47 -5.03
CA LYS A 267 20.57 11.53 -6.14
C LYS A 267 21.39 12.81 -6.16
N GLU A 268 20.78 13.98 -5.99
CA GLU A 268 21.47 15.27 -5.89
C GLU A 268 22.40 15.32 -4.67
N ASN A 269 22.01 14.66 -3.59
CA ASN A 269 22.84 14.48 -2.40
C ASN A 269 23.91 13.39 -2.57
N GLY A 270 24.11 12.90 -3.80
CA GLY A 270 25.18 11.97 -4.16
C GLY A 270 24.93 10.54 -3.68
N HIS A 271 23.70 10.19 -3.32
CA HIS A 271 23.30 8.82 -3.05
C HIS A 271 22.89 8.15 -4.35
N ASP A 272 23.60 7.08 -4.69
CA ASP A 272 23.25 6.23 -5.83
C ASP A 272 22.68 4.95 -5.24
N LEU A 273 21.35 4.85 -5.25
CA LEU A 273 20.61 3.72 -4.73
C LEU A 273 20.04 2.93 -5.91
N SER A 274 20.14 1.60 -5.85
CA SER A 274 19.40 0.76 -6.78
C SER A 274 17.89 0.99 -6.63
N PRO A 275 17.07 0.74 -7.68
CA PRO A 275 15.61 0.85 -7.58
C PRO A 275 15.03 0.08 -6.39
N SER A 276 15.63 -1.08 -6.07
CA SER A 276 15.23 -1.89 -4.93
C SER A 276 15.57 -1.27 -3.57
N GLU A 277 16.72 -0.59 -3.45
CA GLU A 277 17.15 0.11 -2.23
C GLU A 277 16.30 1.34 -1.99
N PHE A 278 16.02 2.08 -3.06
CA PHE A 278 15.13 3.23 -3.04
C PHE A 278 13.73 2.83 -2.55
N GLU A 279 13.12 1.82 -3.17
CA GLU A 279 11.76 1.38 -2.81
C GLU A 279 11.68 0.92 -1.35
N ARG A 280 12.72 0.24 -0.83
CA ARG A 280 12.78 -0.17 0.58
C ARG A 280 12.85 1.01 1.53
N ILE A 281 13.65 2.03 1.22
CA ILE A 281 13.75 3.22 2.07
C ILE A 281 12.48 4.05 1.97
N PHE A 282 11.93 4.22 0.77
CA PHE A 282 10.70 4.98 0.54
C PHE A 282 9.55 4.41 1.36
N LYS A 283 9.33 3.09 1.27
CA LYS A 283 8.31 2.38 2.05
C LYS A 283 8.58 2.35 3.56
N TYR A 284 9.85 2.44 3.96
CA TYR A 284 10.18 2.54 5.38
C TYR A 284 9.75 3.87 5.99
N PHE A 285 9.81 4.96 5.21
CA PHE A 285 9.38 6.29 5.63
C PHE A 285 7.87 6.51 5.42
N ASP A 286 7.30 6.07 4.30
CA ASP A 286 5.85 6.14 4.01
C ASP A 286 5.06 5.15 4.89
N LYS A 287 4.88 5.50 6.16
CA LYS A 287 4.25 4.63 7.17
C LYS A 287 2.74 4.53 6.96
N ASN A 288 2.12 5.62 6.53
CA ASN A 288 0.69 5.66 6.27
C ASN A 288 0.31 5.09 4.88
N ASN A 289 1.30 4.78 4.03
CA ASN A 289 1.15 4.27 2.66
C ASN A 289 0.34 5.22 1.76
N ASP A 290 0.45 6.52 1.97
CA ASP A 290 -0.23 7.52 1.15
C ASP A 290 0.52 7.86 -0.15
N GLY A 291 1.68 7.21 -0.36
CA GLY A 291 2.51 7.38 -1.55
C GLY A 291 3.36 8.65 -1.54
N LYS A 292 3.33 9.40 -0.44
CA LYS A 292 4.21 10.52 -0.14
C LYS A 292 4.89 10.30 1.20
N ILE A 293 6.02 10.95 1.40
CA ILE A 293 6.71 10.99 2.70
C ILE A 293 6.50 12.38 3.28
N SER A 294 5.76 12.46 4.38
CA SER A 294 5.67 13.71 5.14
C SER A 294 6.98 14.01 5.87
N TYR A 295 7.19 15.29 6.19
CA TYR A 295 8.35 15.71 6.97
C TYR A 295 8.47 14.96 8.32
N ASP A 296 7.35 14.72 9.00
CA ASP A 296 7.32 14.04 10.29
C ASP A 296 7.68 12.55 10.14
N GLU A 297 7.09 11.86 9.16
CA GLU A 297 7.45 10.48 8.81
C GLU A 297 8.94 10.31 8.52
N PHE A 298 9.50 11.27 7.79
CA PHE A 298 10.91 11.28 7.46
C PHE A 298 11.80 11.43 8.71
N LEU A 299 11.50 12.40 9.57
CA LEU A 299 12.28 12.62 10.79
C LEU A 299 12.17 11.46 11.78
N VAL A 300 10.96 10.93 11.97
CA VAL A 300 10.71 9.75 12.81
C VAL A 300 11.47 8.55 12.26
N GLY A 301 11.42 8.30 10.95
CA GLY A 301 12.13 7.18 10.35
C GLY A 301 13.67 7.27 10.51
N LEU A 302 14.24 8.48 10.47
CA LEU A 302 15.68 8.68 10.65
C LEU A 302 16.14 8.56 12.10
N ARG A 303 15.32 9.03 13.03
CA ARG A 303 15.66 9.10 14.46
C ARG A 303 15.31 7.84 15.22
N GLY A 304 14.33 7.08 14.72
CA GLY A 304 13.78 5.94 15.43
C GLY A 304 12.90 6.36 16.61
N ASP A 305 12.60 5.39 17.47
CA ASP A 305 11.80 5.64 18.66
C ASP A 305 12.54 6.53 19.68
N MET A 306 11.75 7.29 20.43
CA MET A 306 12.24 8.13 21.51
C MET A 306 13.01 7.28 22.54
N ASN A 307 14.21 7.70 22.91
CA ASN A 307 15.01 6.99 23.90
C ASN A 307 14.37 7.03 25.31
N GLU A 308 14.79 6.13 26.20
CA GLU A 308 14.21 6.00 27.55
C GLU A 308 14.30 7.30 28.37
N ARG A 309 15.37 8.09 28.24
CA ARG A 309 15.54 9.36 28.96
C ARG A 309 14.42 10.34 28.59
N ARG A 310 14.17 10.51 27.29
CA ARG A 310 13.11 11.39 26.78
C ARG A 310 11.72 10.84 27.10
N LEU A 311 11.51 9.53 26.99
CA LEU A 311 10.23 8.88 27.36
C LEU A 311 9.91 9.12 28.84
N ASN A 312 10.90 8.97 29.74
CA ASN A 312 10.72 9.23 31.16
C ASN A 312 10.31 10.69 31.43
N LEU A 313 10.93 11.65 30.74
CA LEU A 313 10.59 13.08 30.86
C LEU A 313 9.18 13.40 30.36
N VAL A 314 8.77 12.82 29.23
CA VAL A 314 7.41 12.95 28.71
C VAL A 314 6.40 12.31 29.66
N GLY A 315 6.73 11.16 30.25
CA GLY A 315 5.89 10.53 31.28
C GLY A 315 5.75 11.38 32.55
N LEU A 316 6.82 12.09 32.97
CA LEU A 316 6.75 13.06 34.07
C LEU A 316 5.86 14.26 33.71
N ALA A 317 5.93 14.74 32.47
CA ALA A 317 5.05 15.80 31.99
C ALA A 317 3.58 15.35 31.98
N PHE A 318 3.30 14.13 31.50
CA PHE A 318 1.95 13.57 31.51
C PHE A 318 1.38 13.47 32.92
N LYS A 319 2.14 12.88 33.87
CA LYS A 319 1.72 12.77 35.29
C LYS A 319 1.47 14.13 35.95
N LYS A 320 2.12 15.18 35.46
CA LYS A 320 1.91 16.52 35.99
C LYS A 320 0.64 17.18 35.44
N LEU A 321 0.24 16.76 34.23
CA LEU A 321 -0.99 17.19 33.60
C LEU A 321 -2.20 16.40 34.12
N ASP A 322 -2.06 15.08 34.29
CA ASP A 322 -3.04 14.20 34.93
C ASP A 322 -3.12 14.52 36.44
N ASN A 323 -3.99 15.47 36.79
CA ASN A 323 -4.16 15.93 38.15
C ASN A 323 -5.13 15.03 38.93
N THR A 324 -6.04 14.35 38.25
CA THR A 324 -6.95 13.38 38.86
C THR A 324 -6.24 12.06 39.23
N GLY A 325 -5.14 11.75 38.55
CA GLY A 325 -4.38 10.51 38.72
C GLY A 325 -5.09 9.29 38.14
N ASP A 326 -6.06 9.49 37.23
CA ASP A 326 -6.84 8.43 36.62
C ASP A 326 -6.14 7.79 35.41
N GLY A 327 -4.94 8.28 35.06
CA GLY A 327 -4.15 7.81 33.94
C GLY A 327 -4.58 8.41 32.60
N LEU A 328 -5.49 9.39 32.59
CA LEU A 328 -5.96 10.11 31.43
C LEU A 328 -5.81 11.63 31.67
N VAL A 329 -5.63 12.39 30.59
CA VAL A 329 -5.73 13.84 30.66
C VAL A 329 -7.06 14.26 30.06
N THR A 330 -7.88 14.92 30.87
CA THR A 330 -9.21 15.41 30.49
C THR A 330 -9.23 16.94 30.37
N LEU A 331 -10.32 17.50 29.84
CA LEU A 331 -10.53 18.95 29.83
C LEU A 331 -10.47 19.57 31.24
N GLU A 332 -10.89 18.83 32.26
CA GLU A 332 -10.85 19.31 33.65
C GLU A 332 -9.40 19.44 34.15
N ASP A 333 -8.55 18.47 33.83
CA ASP A 333 -7.12 18.50 34.13
C ASP A 333 -6.43 19.71 33.49
N ILE A 334 -6.72 19.96 32.20
CA ILE A 334 -6.16 21.10 31.45
C ILE A 334 -6.71 22.43 31.99
N ALA A 335 -8.01 22.52 32.28
CA ALA A 335 -8.66 23.75 32.76
C ALA A 335 -8.11 24.24 34.11
N ASN A 336 -7.57 23.34 34.92
CA ASN A 336 -6.98 23.63 36.23
C ASN A 336 -5.55 24.17 36.14
N ARG A 337 -4.86 23.97 35.01
CA ARG A 337 -3.46 24.37 34.81
C ARG A 337 -3.28 25.46 33.76
N TYR A 338 -4.19 25.55 32.79
CA TYR A 338 -4.11 26.48 31.67
C TYR A 338 -5.06 27.67 31.88
N ASP A 339 -4.49 28.83 32.22
CA ASP A 339 -5.26 30.07 32.36
C ASP A 339 -5.55 30.71 30.99
N VAL A 340 -6.82 30.61 30.58
CA VAL A 340 -7.32 31.13 29.31
C VAL A 340 -7.52 32.65 29.32
N SER A 341 -7.46 33.30 30.50
CA SER A 341 -7.78 34.72 30.66
C SER A 341 -6.89 35.65 29.83
N PHE A 342 -5.68 35.20 29.48
CA PHE A 342 -4.73 35.96 28.66
C PHE A 342 -4.81 35.67 27.17
N HIS A 343 -5.58 34.66 26.74
CA HIS A 343 -5.66 34.22 25.35
C HIS A 343 -6.31 35.30 24.44
N PRO A 344 -5.69 35.70 23.31
CA PRO A 344 -6.20 36.80 22.46
C PRO A 344 -7.65 36.60 22.01
N LYS A 345 -8.01 35.38 21.60
CA LYS A 345 -9.38 35.04 21.15
C LYS A 345 -10.40 34.93 22.29
N PHE A 346 -9.94 34.74 23.53
CA PHE A 346 -10.81 34.80 24.71
C PHE A 346 -11.11 36.26 25.06
N LYS A 347 -10.09 37.12 25.01
CA LYS A 347 -10.22 38.57 25.25
C LYS A 347 -11.08 39.28 24.22
N SER A 348 -11.01 38.87 22.95
CA SER A 348 -11.88 39.41 21.89
C SER A 348 -13.31 38.87 21.94
N GLY A 349 -13.57 37.84 22.75
CA GLY A 349 -14.88 37.17 22.84
C GLY A 349 -15.19 36.24 21.65
N GLU A 350 -14.23 35.98 20.77
CA GLU A 350 -14.39 35.11 19.60
C GLU A 350 -14.48 33.63 19.96
N MET A 351 -13.89 33.22 21.09
CA MET A 351 -13.89 31.83 21.55
C MET A 351 -14.18 31.74 23.04
N SER A 352 -14.95 30.71 23.44
CA SER A 352 -15.19 30.44 24.86
C SER A 352 -13.98 29.78 25.52
N LYS A 353 -13.97 29.74 26.86
CA LYS A 353 -12.94 29.04 27.64
C LYS A 353 -12.84 27.57 27.20
N ASN A 354 -13.97 26.89 27.00
CA ASN A 354 -14.01 25.50 26.60
C ASN A 354 -13.50 25.29 25.17
N ASP A 355 -13.82 26.19 24.24
CA ASP A 355 -13.35 26.07 22.86
C ASP A 355 -11.83 26.18 22.76
N ILE A 356 -11.21 27.04 23.56
CA ILE A 356 -9.75 27.21 23.60
C ILE A 356 -9.08 25.99 24.24
N LEU A 357 -9.67 25.44 25.31
CA LEU A 357 -9.17 24.22 25.94
C LEU A 357 -9.30 23.01 25.00
N LEU A 358 -10.38 22.92 24.22
CA LEU A 358 -10.56 21.91 23.18
C LEU A 358 -9.56 22.07 22.03
N GLU A 359 -9.31 23.30 21.55
CA GLU A 359 -8.29 23.57 20.52
C GLU A 359 -6.89 23.20 21.01
N PHE A 360 -6.60 23.47 22.29
CA PHE A 360 -5.35 23.08 22.92
C PHE A 360 -5.23 21.55 23.07
N MET A 361 -6.30 20.88 23.49
CA MET A 361 -6.36 19.42 23.66
C MET A 361 -6.26 18.67 22.32
N ALA A 362 -6.83 19.22 21.26
CA ALA A 362 -6.76 18.67 19.91
C ALA A 362 -5.32 18.57 19.36
N GLN A 363 -4.34 19.22 20.00
CA GLN A 363 -2.94 19.03 19.65
C GLN A 363 -2.44 17.62 19.99
N TRP A 364 -3.00 16.98 21.03
CA TRP A 364 -2.61 15.66 21.51
C TRP A 364 -3.59 14.56 21.10
N ASP A 365 -4.90 14.83 21.17
CA ASP A 365 -5.97 13.88 20.84
C ASP A 365 -6.17 13.77 19.31
N LYS A 366 -5.17 13.20 18.62
CA LYS A 366 -5.17 13.07 17.14
C LYS A 366 -5.74 11.75 16.64
N LYS A 367 -5.74 10.69 17.46
CA LYS A 367 -6.12 9.34 17.04
C LYS A 367 -7.61 9.09 17.16
N GLN A 368 -8.18 9.39 18.33
CA GLN A 368 -9.55 9.02 18.67
C GLN A 368 -10.49 10.24 18.63
N ALA A 369 -9.95 11.44 18.87
CA ALA A 369 -10.71 12.69 18.92
C ALA A 369 -11.91 12.60 19.90
N ASP A 370 -11.72 11.89 21.02
CA ASP A 370 -12.76 11.58 22.01
C ASP A 370 -12.80 12.57 23.18
N GLY A 371 -11.94 13.60 23.15
CA GLY A 371 -11.85 14.60 24.20
C GLY A 371 -11.13 14.09 25.45
N LYS A 372 -10.32 13.03 25.31
CA LYS A 372 -9.40 12.50 26.32
C LYS A 372 -8.04 12.29 25.68
N VAL A 373 -6.98 12.45 26.46
CA VAL A 373 -5.62 12.19 25.99
C VAL A 373 -5.02 11.06 26.81
N THR A 374 -4.71 9.98 26.12
CA THR A 374 -4.01 8.81 26.68
C THR A 374 -2.50 9.06 26.81
N PRO A 375 -1.79 8.33 27.69
CA PRO A 375 -0.33 8.36 27.73
C PRO A 375 0.31 8.08 26.37
N GLU A 376 -0.29 7.19 25.58
CA GLU A 376 0.17 6.81 24.25
C GLU A 376 0.05 7.97 23.24
N GLU A 377 -1.09 8.67 23.22
CA GLU A 377 -1.30 9.84 22.34
C GLU A 377 -0.37 11.00 22.72
N PHE A 378 -0.15 11.20 24.02
CA PHE A 378 0.77 12.22 24.51
C PHE A 378 2.23 11.90 24.13
N VAL A 379 2.65 10.64 24.26
CA VAL A 379 3.97 10.18 23.82
C VAL A 379 4.13 10.29 22.31
N GLU A 380 3.08 10.01 21.54
CA GLU A 380 3.11 10.12 20.08
C GLU A 380 3.27 11.57 19.62
N TYR A 381 2.57 12.53 20.23
CA TYR A 381 2.81 13.95 19.98
C TYR A 381 4.26 14.35 20.29
N TYR A 382 4.78 13.94 21.45
CA TYR A 382 6.15 14.25 21.81
C TYR A 382 7.19 13.44 21.02
N ARG A 383 6.80 12.35 20.34
CA ARG A 383 7.66 11.64 19.40
C ARG A 383 8.02 12.55 18.23
N ASP A 384 7.06 13.29 17.69
CA ASP A 384 7.29 14.22 16.58
C ASP A 384 8.12 15.43 17.04
N VAL A 385 7.78 16.00 18.21
CA VAL A 385 8.53 17.12 18.79
C VAL A 385 9.98 16.70 19.11
N SER A 386 10.16 15.54 19.74
CA SER A 386 11.47 14.92 19.99
C SER A 386 12.22 14.68 18.69
N ALA A 387 11.53 14.25 17.63
CA ALA A 387 12.10 14.06 16.31
C ALA A 387 12.54 15.36 15.61
N SER A 388 12.27 16.54 16.18
CA SER A 388 12.80 17.82 15.72
C SER A 388 13.98 18.36 16.56
N ILE A 389 14.23 17.79 17.74
CA ILE A 389 15.21 18.28 18.72
C ILE A 389 16.46 17.37 18.77
N ASP A 390 17.62 17.94 18.45
CA ASP A 390 18.87 17.19 18.22
C ASP A 390 19.55 16.71 19.51
N ASP A 391 19.41 17.44 20.61
CA ASP A 391 20.18 17.25 21.83
C ASP A 391 19.25 16.88 23.00
N ASP A 392 19.63 15.83 23.75
CA ASP A 392 18.81 15.33 24.86
C ASP A 392 18.74 16.32 26.02
N ASP A 393 19.82 17.07 26.27
CA ASP A 393 19.84 18.09 27.33
C ASP A 393 18.97 19.28 26.94
N TYR A 394 18.95 19.67 25.67
CA TYR A 394 18.03 20.68 25.16
C TYR A 394 16.58 20.20 25.16
N PHE A 395 16.31 18.95 24.78
CA PHE A 395 14.97 18.36 24.88
C PHE A 395 14.49 18.35 26.33
N GLU A 396 15.36 17.93 27.26
CA GLU A 396 15.08 17.93 28.69
C GLU A 396 14.82 19.34 29.20
N LEU A 397 15.66 20.31 28.86
CA LEU A 397 15.47 21.71 29.21
C LEU A 397 14.14 22.24 28.68
N MET A 398 13.78 21.92 27.43
CA MET A 398 12.52 22.33 26.82
C MET A 398 11.31 21.73 27.56
N ILE A 399 11.31 20.42 27.83
CA ILE A 399 10.22 19.75 28.55
C ILE A 399 10.11 20.28 29.98
N ARG A 400 11.24 20.42 30.69
CA ARG A 400 11.28 20.94 32.05
C ARG A 400 10.80 22.38 32.13
N ASN A 401 11.10 23.21 31.13
CA ASN A 401 10.62 24.60 31.10
C ASN A 401 9.13 24.67 30.75
N ALA A 402 8.69 23.91 29.73
CA ALA A 402 7.29 23.90 29.29
C ALA A 402 6.34 23.41 30.40
N TRP A 403 6.77 22.43 31.18
CA TRP A 403 5.95 21.79 32.21
C TRP A 403 6.41 22.10 33.65
N HIS A 404 7.40 22.96 33.84
CA HIS A 404 7.98 23.31 35.15
C HIS A 404 8.42 22.09 36.00
N ILE A 405 9.03 21.07 35.38
CA ILE A 405 9.42 19.82 36.06
C ILE A 405 10.76 20.00 36.79
N GLU A 406 10.77 19.76 38.10
CA GLU A 406 11.95 19.90 38.97
C GLU A 406 13.03 18.84 38.72
N GLY A 407 14.29 19.22 38.94
CA GLY A 407 15.47 18.34 38.85
C GLY A 407 16.27 18.51 37.55
N GLY A 408 17.10 17.51 37.24
CA GLY A 408 18.09 17.56 36.15
C GLY A 408 19.47 17.99 36.65
N ASP A 409 20.52 17.68 35.88
CA ASP A 409 21.91 18.00 36.22
C ASP A 409 22.49 19.06 35.26
N GLY A 410 23.30 19.98 35.77
CA GLY A 410 24.00 20.96 34.92
C GLY A 410 23.07 21.96 34.21
N ALA A 411 23.28 22.15 32.90
CA ALA A 411 22.61 23.20 32.12
C ALA A 411 21.12 22.93 31.81
N CYS A 412 20.65 21.70 31.99
CA CYS A 412 19.24 21.32 31.81
C CYS A 412 18.46 21.26 33.14
N ALA A 413 19.09 21.60 34.27
CA ALA A 413 18.43 21.62 35.57
C ALA A 413 17.38 22.74 35.65
N ASN A 414 16.22 22.43 36.23
CA ASN A 414 15.18 23.42 36.51
C ASN A 414 14.83 23.40 38.01
N SER A 415 14.98 24.54 38.67
CA SER A 415 14.39 24.82 39.98
C SER A 415 13.00 25.39 39.73
N SER A 416 11.94 24.78 40.25
CA SER A 416 10.53 25.18 40.15
C SER A 416 10.16 26.60 40.62
N ILE A 417 11.14 27.44 40.93
CA ILE A 417 10.92 28.80 41.38
C ILE A 417 10.43 29.65 40.20
N PRO A 418 9.28 30.33 40.32
CA PRO A 418 8.82 31.28 39.30
C PRO A 418 9.91 32.31 39.05
N ARG A 419 10.43 32.38 37.82
CA ARG A 419 11.31 33.49 37.44
C ARG A 419 10.43 34.74 37.32
N HIS A 420 10.36 35.50 38.40
CA HIS A 420 9.83 36.86 38.35
C HIS A 420 10.71 37.66 37.39
N LEU A 421 10.07 38.27 36.38
CA LEU A 421 10.68 39.34 35.59
C LEU A 421 11.10 40.44 36.58
N VAL A 422 12.40 40.58 36.81
CA VAL A 422 12.95 41.78 37.42
C VAL A 422 12.81 42.87 36.37
N THR A 423 11.73 43.63 36.44
CA THR A 423 11.68 44.94 35.79
C THR A 423 12.55 45.85 36.63
N ASP A 424 13.80 46.04 36.21
CA ASP A 424 14.63 47.13 36.74
C ASP A 424 13.95 48.44 36.33
N ALA A 425 13.15 48.98 37.24
CA ALA A 425 12.78 50.37 37.23
C ALA A 425 13.95 51.17 37.82
N GLN A 426 14.67 51.87 36.94
CA GLN A 426 15.33 53.14 37.27
C GLN A 426 15.05 54.15 36.17
#